data_AF-A0A3D5UKV2-F1
#
_entry.id   AF-A0A3D5UKV2-F1
#
_cell.length_a   1.000
_cell.length_b   1.000
_cell.length_c   1.000
_cell.angle_alpha   90.00
_cell.angle_beta   90.00
_cell.angle_gamma   90.00
#
_symmetry.space_group_name_H-M   'P 1'
#
loop_
_entity.id
_entity.type
_entity.pdbx_description
1 polymer ?
#
loop_
_entity_poly.entity_id
_entity_poly.type
_entity_poly.pdbx_seq_one_letter_code
_entity_poly.pdbx_strand_id
1 'polypeptide(L)' 'IGIATVYRTVQLFEDVGILTKHFFDDGCHRYEISDGKEDHHHHHFICSRCGEIHEI' A
#
# COMPACT_ATOMS: atom_id res chain seq x y z
N ILE A 1 -3.61 8.44 -20.53
CA ILE A 1 -2.78 8.51 -19.30
C ILE A 1 -1.77 7.37 -19.36
N GLY A 2 -0.49 7.65 -19.12
CA GLY A 2 0.56 6.63 -19.14
C GLY A 2 0.89 6.12 -17.73
N ILE A 3 1.49 4.93 -17.65
CA ILE A 3 1.90 4.31 -16.39
C ILE A 3 2.85 5.20 -15.58
N ALA A 4 3.74 5.95 -16.26
CA ALA A 4 4.64 6.90 -15.62
C ALA A 4 3.89 8.05 -14.92
N THR A 5 2.75 8.49 -15.46
CA THR A 5 1.90 9.50 -14.82
C THR A 5 1.26 8.93 -13.56
N VAL A 6 0.78 7.68 -13.62
CA VAL A 6 0.19 6.98 -12.46
C VAL A 6 1.20 6.89 -11.31
N TYR A 7 2.42 6.41 -11.56
CA TYR A 7 3.44 6.30 -10.51
C TYR A 7 3.83 7.65 -9.90
N ARG A 8 3.92 8.72 -10.72
CA ARG A 8 4.20 10.06 -10.20
C ARG A 8 3.08 10.57 -9.28
N THR A 9 1.83 10.34 -9.64
CA THR A 9 0.69 10.72 -8.80
C THR A 9 0.64 9.90 -7.51
N VAL A 10 0.89 8.60 -7.58
CA VAL A 10 0.96 7.72 -6.40
C VAL A 10 2.08 8.17 -5.45
N GLN A 11 3.25 8.50 -6.00
CA GLN A 11 4.38 9.01 -5.21
C GLN A 11 4.08 10.39 -4.61
N LEU A 12 3.36 11.26 -5.31
CA LEU A 12 2.89 12.54 -4.76
C LEU A 12 1.92 12.32 -3.59
N PHE A 13 1.00 11.36 -3.70
CA PHE A 13 0.07 11.02 -2.62
C PHE A 13 0.77 10.38 -1.41
N GLU A 14 1.83 9.60 -1.62
CA GLU A 14 2.71 9.12 -0.55
C GLU A 14 3.38 10.30 0.18
N ASP A 15 3.97 11.24 -0.57
CA ASP A 15 4.70 12.40 -0.03
C ASP A 15 3.82 13.31 0.85
N VAL A 16 2.56 13.51 0.46
CA VAL A 16 1.61 14.33 1.24
C VAL A 16 0.88 13.55 2.33
N GLY A 17 1.23 12.27 2.56
CA GLY A 17 0.66 11.43 3.62
C GLY A 17 -0.79 10.99 3.37
N ILE A 18 -1.23 10.96 2.12
CA ILE A 18 -2.52 10.38 1.72
C ILE A 18 -2.40 8.87 1.50
N LEU A 19 -1.22 8.39 1.06
CA LEU A 19 -0.94 6.97 0.89
C LEU A 19 0.20 6.51 1.78
N THR A 20 0.07 5.30 2.31
CA THR A 20 1.13 4.58 3.02
C THR A 20 1.64 3.43 2.14
N LYS A 21 2.96 3.31 2.02
CA LYS A 21 3.61 2.27 1.22
C LYS A 21 4.01 1.07 2.08
N HIS A 22 3.57 -0.12 1.69
CA HIS A 22 3.94 -1.38 2.30
C HIS A 22 4.81 -2.23 1.38
N PHE A 23 5.84 -2.83 1.95
CA PHE A 23 6.65 -3.84 1.27
C PHE A 23 6.21 -5.21 1.75
N PHE A 24 5.62 -5.97 0.84
CA PHE A 24 5.22 -7.34 1.09
C PHE A 24 6.30 -8.31 0.61
N ASP A 25 6.38 -9.48 1.26
CA ASP A 25 7.37 -10.54 0.95
C ASP A 25 7.22 -11.12 -0.47
N ASP A 26 6.12 -10.82 -1.16
CA ASP A 26 5.86 -11.12 -2.57
C ASP A 26 6.68 -10.22 -3.55
N GLY A 27 7.55 -9.35 -3.03
CA GLY A 27 8.45 -8.49 -3.82
C GLY A 27 7.77 -7.29 -4.49
N CYS A 28 6.49 -7.05 -4.19
CA CYS A 28 5.70 -5.94 -4.73
C CYS A 28 5.45 -4.85 -3.69
N HIS A 29 5.56 -3.60 -4.12
CA HIS A 29 5.10 -2.45 -3.35
C HIS A 29 3.59 -2.31 -3.49
N ARG A 30 2.89 -2.18 -2.36
CA ARG A 30 1.46 -1.90 -2.32
C ARG A 30 1.22 -0.63 -1.54
N TYR A 31 0.23 0.13 -1.96
CA TYR A 31 -0.12 1.43 -1.38
C TYR A 31 -1.52 1.34 -0.79
N GLU A 32 -1.67 1.74 0.47
CA GLU A 32 -2.98 1.89 1.12
C GLU A 32 -3.30 3.37 1.35
N ILE A 33 -4.57 3.71 1.58
CA ILE A 33 -4.96 5.05 1.99
C ILE A 33 -4.60 5.22 3.46
N SER A 34 -3.88 6.29 3.79
CA SER A 34 -3.55 6.61 5.17
C SER A 34 -4.83 6.95 5.95
N ASP A 35 -5.16 6.18 6.99
CA ASP A 35 -6.38 6.38 7.81
C ASP A 35 -6.33 7.66 8.68
N GLY A 36 -5.23 8.42 8.65
CA GLY A 36 -5.05 9.66 9.42
C GLY A 36 -5.03 9.45 10.95
N LYS A 37 -5.28 8.23 11.43
CA LYS A 37 -5.12 7.81 12.81
C LYS A 37 -3.82 7.04 12.94
N GLU A 38 -2.90 7.61 13.70
CA GLU A 38 -1.51 7.17 13.87
C GLU A 38 -1.34 5.78 14.54
N ASP A 39 -2.40 4.98 14.70
CA ASP A 39 -2.41 3.78 15.57
C ASP A 39 -3.20 2.59 15.01
N HIS A 40 -3.36 2.49 13.69
CA HIS A 40 -3.96 1.32 13.05
C HIS A 40 -2.90 0.54 12.27
N HIS A 41 -1.95 -0.05 13.01
CA HIS A 41 -1.05 -1.06 12.46
C HIS A 41 -1.83 -2.37 12.24
N HIS A 42 -2.66 -2.41 11.20
CA HIS A 42 -3.28 -3.64 10.74
C HIS A 42 -2.18 -4.57 10.25
N HIS A 43 -2.11 -5.77 10.83
CA HIS A 43 -1.17 -6.76 10.33
C HIS A 43 -1.71 -7.32 9.02
N HIS A 44 -1.04 -6.98 7.93
CA HIS A 44 -1.34 -7.53 6.62
C HIS A 44 -0.63 -8.88 6.46
N PHE A 45 -1.37 -9.95 6.20
CA PHE A 45 -0.80 -11.26 5.87
C PHE A 45 -1.24 -11.70 4.47
N ILE A 46 -0.36 -12.43 3.78
CA ILE A 46 -0.63 -12.98 2.45
C ILE A 46 -0.93 -14.46 2.59
N CYS A 47 -2.07 -14.90 2.05
CA CYS A 47 -2.37 -16.32 1.93
C CYS A 47 -1.47 -16.95 0.86
N SER A 48 -0.50 -17.79 1.25
CA SER A 48 0.40 -18.45 0.28
C SER A 48 -0.28 -19.41 -0.70
N ARG A 49 -1.57 -19.72 -0.49
CA ARG A 49 -2.36 -20.62 -1.36
C ARG A 49 -3.12 -19.88 -2.47
N CYS A 50 -3.65 -18.70 -2.20
CA CYS A 50 -4.45 -17.93 -3.18
C CYS A 50 -3.88 -16.55 -3.49
N GLY A 51 -2.92 -16.04 -2.71
CA GLY A 51 -2.32 -14.71 -2.88
C GLY A 51 -3.18 -13.56 -2.37
N GLU A 52 -4.34 -13.85 -1.76
CA GLU A 52 -5.21 -12.83 -1.16
C GLU A 52 -4.57 -12.23 0.09
N ILE A 53 -4.74 -10.92 0.25
CA ILE A 53 -4.31 -10.18 1.43
C ILE A 53 -5.48 -10.08 2.38
N HIS A 54 -5.20 -10.37 3.65
CA HIS A 54 -6.13 -10.13 4.75
C HIS A 54 -5.50 -9.19 5.77
N GLU A 55 -6.32 -8.28 6.29
CA GLU A 55 -6.02 -7.37 7.40
C GLU A 55 -6.72 -7.87 8.68
N ILE A 56 -6.07 -7.73 9.83
CA ILE A 56 -6.65 -8.01 11.17
C ILE A 56 -6.67 -6.77 12.05
#